data_AF-A0A7J9XR89-F1
#
_entry.id   AF-A0A7J9XR89-F1
#
_cell.length_a   1.000
_cell.length_b   1.000
_cell.length_c   1.000
_cell.angle_alpha   90.00
_cell.angle_beta   90.00
_cell.angle_gamma   90.00
#
_symmetry.space_group_name_H-M   'P 1'
#
loop_
_entity.id
_entity.type
_entity.pdbx_description
1 polymer ?
#
loop_
_entity_poly.entity_id
_entity_poly.type
_entity_poly.pdbx_seq_one_letter_code
_entity_poly.pdbx_strand_id
1 'polypeptide(L)'
;MLGWDGAVLPAAVLVGRRVVVVAELNRAAHEFRAATGWGPVTDRMSVATWSWPEMADRVPPAAVRLRGVIAPARHWRSGLAGAVPFTGLCATALLLPPGIARDTGCLRYADHYGCSVLATTAASDVDDDDVDVVRAGRPGPVGSAGSTTTSRWVHEVVYEQLLAELD
;
A
#
# COMPACT_ATOMS: atom_id res chain seq x y z
N MET A 1 2.54 10.99 12.93
CA MET A 1 2.90 10.23 11.70
C MET A 1 3.04 8.74 12.00
N LEU A 2 2.68 7.86 11.06
CA LEU A 2 2.63 6.40 11.24
C LEU A 2 4.00 5.69 11.32
N GLY A 3 5.11 6.43 11.24
CA GLY A 3 6.47 5.86 11.28
C GLY A 3 6.81 5.01 10.05
N TRP A 4 6.15 5.25 8.92
CA TRP A 4 6.40 4.55 7.67
C TRP A 4 7.47 5.29 6.88
N ASP A 5 8.66 4.70 6.76
CA ASP A 5 9.73 5.23 5.93
C ASP A 5 9.44 4.99 4.45
N GLY A 6 9.69 5.97 3.59
CA GLY A 6 9.53 5.84 2.13
C GLY A 6 8.93 7.09 1.48
N ALA A 7 8.79 7.05 0.16
CA ALA A 7 8.11 8.08 -0.61
C ALA A 7 6.59 7.87 -0.54
N VAL A 8 5.85 8.96 -0.34
CA VAL A 8 4.38 9.00 -0.45
C VAL A 8 4.04 9.22 -1.92
N LEU A 9 3.42 8.24 -2.55
CA LEU A 9 3.05 8.32 -3.96
C LEU A 9 1.70 9.02 -4.15
N PRO A 10 1.45 9.63 -5.33
CA PRO A 10 0.13 10.13 -5.68
C PRO A 10 -0.95 9.05 -5.55
N ALA A 11 -2.18 9.47 -5.24
CA ALA A 11 -3.28 8.54 -5.08
C ALA A 11 -3.58 7.77 -6.39
N ALA A 12 -3.57 6.45 -6.32
CA ALA A 12 -3.76 5.55 -7.45
C ALA A 12 -4.90 4.55 -7.24
N VAL A 13 -5.39 3.95 -8.33
CA VAL A 13 -6.39 2.87 -8.26
C VAL A 13 -5.68 1.52 -8.29
N LEU A 14 -5.64 0.86 -7.13
CA LEU A 14 -5.07 -0.47 -6.97
C LEU A 14 -6.17 -1.44 -6.53
N VAL A 15 -6.28 -2.59 -7.18
CA VAL A 15 -7.30 -3.61 -6.87
C VAL A 15 -8.72 -3.01 -6.86
N GLY A 16 -8.98 -2.05 -7.77
CA GLY A 16 -10.27 -1.35 -7.89
C GLY A 16 -10.55 -0.31 -6.79
N ARG A 17 -9.55 0.08 -5.99
CA ARG A 17 -9.69 1.01 -4.86
C ARG A 17 -8.69 2.16 -4.98
N ARG A 18 -9.18 3.39 -4.77
CA ARG A 18 -8.31 4.57 -4.68
C ARG A 18 -7.58 4.54 -3.34
N VAL A 19 -6.25 4.49 -3.39
CA VAL A 19 -5.38 4.42 -2.21
C VAL A 19 -4.17 5.31 -2.40
N VAL A 20 -3.53 5.67 -1.30
CA VAL A 20 -2.22 6.33 -1.26
C VAL A 20 -1.22 5.29 -0.75
N VAL A 21 -0.09 5.16 -1.43
CA VAL A 21 0.92 4.15 -1.11
C VAL A 21 2.16 4.85 -0.59
N VAL A 22 2.73 4.29 0.49
CA VAL A 22 4.07 4.62 0.95
C VAL A 22 4.98 3.46 0.55
N ALA A 23 6.01 3.75 -0.23
CA ALA A 23 6.90 2.74 -0.78
C ALA A 23 8.36 3.20 -0.78
N GLU A 24 9.26 2.22 -0.80
CA GLU A 24 10.69 2.44 -0.89
C GLU A 24 11.27 1.65 -2.06
N LEU A 25 12.21 2.24 -2.78
CA LEU A 25 12.92 1.57 -3.84
C LEU A 25 13.91 0.55 -3.26
N ASN A 26 13.78 -0.71 -3.64
CA ASN A 26 14.82 -1.70 -3.40
C ASN A 26 15.96 -1.50 -4.41
N ARG A 27 16.94 -0.66 -4.04
CA ARG A 27 18.02 -0.22 -4.93
C ARG A 27 18.75 -1.38 -5.62
N ALA A 28 19.11 -2.44 -4.90
CA ALA A 28 19.79 -3.59 -5.48
C ALA A 28 18.94 -4.31 -6.56
N ALA A 29 17.64 -4.46 -6.31
CA ALA A 29 16.72 -5.06 -7.28
C ALA A 29 16.46 -4.13 -8.48
N HIS A 30 16.36 -2.82 -8.24
CA HIS A 30 16.25 -1.82 -9.29
C HIS A 30 17.48 -1.81 -10.20
N GLU A 31 18.69 -1.78 -9.63
CA GLU A 31 19.95 -1.81 -10.39
C GLU A 31 20.09 -3.11 -11.20
N PHE A 32 19.79 -4.26 -10.60
CA PHE A 32 19.75 -5.54 -11.32
C PHE A 32 18.81 -5.46 -12.53
N ARG A 33 17.59 -4.97 -12.32
CA ARG A 33 16.58 -4.83 -13.36
C ARG A 33 17.01 -3.88 -14.48
N ALA A 34 17.54 -2.71 -14.12
CA ALA A 34 18.07 -1.75 -15.07
C ALA A 34 19.20 -2.35 -15.93
N ALA A 35 20.14 -3.07 -15.30
CA ALA A 35 21.24 -3.73 -15.99
C ALA A 35 20.80 -4.89 -16.91
N THR A 36 19.64 -5.50 -16.64
CA THR A 36 19.11 -6.64 -17.38
C THR A 36 17.93 -6.30 -18.29
N GLY A 37 17.59 -5.01 -18.42
CA GLY A 37 16.51 -4.53 -19.30
C GLY A 37 15.09 -4.76 -18.78
N TRP A 38 14.91 -5.02 -17.48
CA TRP A 38 13.60 -5.22 -16.86
C TRP A 38 12.99 -3.90 -16.36
N GLY A 39 12.04 -3.35 -17.12
CA GLY A 39 11.18 -2.28 -16.64
C GLY A 39 10.11 -2.75 -15.64
N PRO A 40 9.29 -1.83 -15.12
CA PRO A 40 8.02 -2.18 -14.48
C PRO A 40 7.10 -2.95 -15.45
N VAL A 41 6.39 -3.97 -14.96
CA VAL A 41 5.42 -4.74 -15.75
C VAL A 41 4.01 -4.57 -15.17
N THR A 42 3.27 -3.59 -15.68
CA THR A 42 1.95 -3.21 -15.12
C THR A 42 0.77 -3.94 -15.73
N ASP A 43 0.98 -4.71 -16.81
CA ASP A 43 -0.02 -5.65 -17.31
C ASP A 43 -0.16 -6.86 -16.37
N ARG A 44 -1.36 -7.01 -15.81
CA ARG A 44 -1.65 -8.05 -14.82
C ARG A 44 -1.58 -9.46 -15.41
N MET A 45 -1.92 -9.62 -16.69
CA MET A 45 -1.87 -10.93 -17.34
C MET A 45 -0.43 -11.39 -17.55
N SER A 46 0.46 -10.47 -17.92
CA SER A 46 1.90 -10.71 -17.99
C SER A 46 2.47 -11.13 -16.64
N VAL A 47 2.13 -10.42 -15.56
CA VAL A 47 2.53 -10.80 -14.19
C VAL A 47 1.94 -12.16 -13.78
N ALA A 48 0.75 -12.52 -14.26
CA ALA A 48 0.16 -13.83 -13.97
C ALA A 48 0.99 -15.00 -14.54
N THR A 49 1.68 -14.81 -15.65
CA THR A 49 2.59 -15.85 -16.20
C THR A 49 3.77 -16.14 -15.30
N TRP A 50 4.12 -15.24 -14.36
CA TRP A 50 5.27 -15.41 -13.46
C TRP A 50 5.06 -16.51 -12.42
N SER A 51 3.83 -16.95 -12.19
CA SER A 51 3.56 -18.12 -11.34
C SER A 51 3.71 -19.46 -12.09
N TRP A 52 3.99 -19.44 -13.40
CA TRP A 52 4.21 -20.67 -14.17
C TRP A 52 5.59 -21.27 -13.85
N PRO A 53 5.72 -22.61 -13.76
CA PRO A 53 6.99 -23.26 -13.45
C PRO A 53 8.13 -22.85 -14.39
N GLU A 54 7.84 -22.62 -15.67
CA GLU A 54 8.78 -22.21 -16.70
C GLU A 54 9.39 -20.83 -16.46
N MET A 55 8.73 -20.02 -15.63
CA MET A 55 9.17 -18.67 -15.28
C MET A 55 9.93 -18.60 -13.95
N ALA A 56 10.00 -19.68 -13.17
CA ALA A 56 10.53 -19.65 -11.79
C ALA A 56 11.89 -18.95 -11.65
N ASP A 57 12.80 -19.16 -12.60
CA ASP A 57 14.16 -18.58 -12.59
C ASP A 57 14.30 -17.32 -13.47
N ARG A 58 13.21 -16.86 -14.08
CA ARG A 58 13.19 -15.72 -15.02
C ARG A 58 12.49 -14.49 -14.46
N VAL A 59 11.75 -14.63 -13.37
CA VAL A 59 11.02 -13.53 -12.75
C VAL A 59 12.02 -12.57 -12.10
N PRO A 60 12.00 -11.27 -12.44
CA PRO A 60 12.92 -10.32 -11.83
C PRO A 60 12.62 -10.15 -10.33
N PRO A 61 13.59 -9.76 -9.49
CA PRO A 61 13.31 -9.45 -8.08
C PRO A 61 12.33 -8.27 -7.95
N ALA A 62 11.58 -8.17 -6.84
CA ALA A 62 10.72 -7.01 -6.58
C ALA A 62 11.57 -5.76 -6.35
N ALA A 63 11.35 -4.72 -7.15
CA ALA A 63 12.13 -3.48 -7.10
C ALA A 63 11.59 -2.46 -6.08
N VAL A 64 10.48 -2.77 -5.40
CA VAL A 64 9.90 -1.92 -4.36
C VAL A 64 9.62 -2.69 -3.09
N ARG A 65 9.64 -1.99 -1.96
CA ARG A 65 9.12 -2.44 -0.67
C ARG A 65 7.90 -1.61 -0.33
N LEU A 66 6.75 -2.27 -0.16
CA LEU A 66 5.53 -1.60 0.30
C LEU A 66 5.64 -1.37 1.81
N ARG A 67 5.60 -0.10 2.21
CA ARG A 67 5.78 0.33 3.61
C ARG A 67 4.44 0.57 4.27
N GLY A 68 3.50 1.13 3.52
CA GLY A 68 2.09 1.05 3.88
C GLY A 68 1.13 1.55 2.82
N VAL A 69 -0.15 1.34 3.09
CA VAL A 69 -1.26 1.78 2.24
C VAL A 69 -2.28 2.53 3.08
N ILE A 70 -2.61 3.75 2.65
CA ILE A 70 -3.66 4.58 3.23
C ILE A 70 -4.88 4.52 2.31
N ALA A 71 -6.05 4.21 2.89
CA ALA A 71 -7.33 4.21 2.20
C ALA A 71 -8.20 5.37 2.70
N PRO A 72 -8.18 6.54 2.02
CA PRO A 72 -9.06 7.66 2.35
C PRO A 72 -10.52 7.31 2.07
N ALA A 73 -11.40 7.58 3.02
CA ALA A 73 -12.83 7.35 2.86
C ALA A 73 -13.69 8.26 3.74
N ARG A 74 -14.93 8.52 3.30
CA ARG A 74 -15.94 9.22 4.11
C ARG A 74 -16.70 8.28 5.06
N HIS A 75 -16.57 6.97 4.87
CA HIS A 75 -17.24 5.94 5.67
C HIS A 75 -16.25 4.79 5.92
N TRP A 76 -16.20 4.27 7.16
CA TRP A 76 -15.25 3.24 7.58
C TRP A 76 -15.33 1.94 6.76
N ARG A 77 -16.53 1.44 6.42
CA ARG A 77 -16.72 0.29 5.52
C ARG A 77 -16.04 0.44 4.16
N SER A 78 -16.14 1.62 3.54
CA SER A 78 -15.47 1.90 2.27
C SER A 78 -13.96 1.95 2.44
N GLY A 79 -13.48 2.54 3.54
CA GLY A 79 -12.06 2.53 3.89
C GLY A 79 -11.53 1.12 4.07
N LEU A 80 -12.23 0.25 4.81
CA LEU A 80 -11.84 -1.15 4.98
C LEU A 80 -11.82 -1.90 3.64
N ALA A 81 -12.82 -1.69 2.79
CA ALA A 81 -12.84 -2.28 1.46
C ALA A 81 -11.65 -1.81 0.59
N GLY A 82 -11.05 -0.66 0.91
CA GLY A 82 -9.81 -0.14 0.34
C GLY A 82 -8.55 -0.72 0.98
N ALA A 83 -8.50 -0.86 2.31
CA ALA A 83 -7.30 -1.26 3.05
C ALA A 83 -7.10 -2.78 3.11
N VAL A 84 -8.17 -3.55 3.35
CA VAL A 84 -8.11 -5.00 3.60
C VAL A 84 -7.37 -5.81 2.52
N PRO A 85 -7.50 -5.52 1.22
CA PRO A 85 -6.74 -6.24 0.19
C PRO A 85 -5.21 -6.17 0.35
N PHE A 86 -4.69 -5.20 1.11
CA PHE A 86 -3.27 -4.94 1.28
C PHE A 86 -2.71 -5.36 2.64
N THR A 87 -3.55 -5.83 3.58
CA THR A 87 -3.12 -6.20 4.95
C THR A 87 -2.12 -7.35 4.98
N GLY A 88 -2.13 -8.21 3.95
CA GLY A 88 -1.11 -9.24 3.73
C GLY A 88 0.26 -8.69 3.33
N LEU A 89 0.30 -7.50 2.71
CA LEU A 89 1.45 -7.00 1.95
C LEU A 89 2.26 -5.96 2.70
N CYS A 90 1.62 -5.15 3.54
CA CYS A 90 2.24 -4.04 4.26
C CYS A 90 1.32 -3.56 5.39
N ALA A 91 1.77 -2.56 6.14
CA ALA A 91 0.90 -1.84 7.07
C ALA A 91 -0.24 -1.14 6.31
N THR A 92 -1.42 -1.04 6.91
CA THR A 92 -2.55 -0.36 6.28
C THR A 92 -3.19 0.64 7.23
N ALA A 93 -3.81 1.68 6.67
CA ALA A 93 -4.47 2.72 7.43
C ALA A 93 -5.77 3.18 6.75
N LEU A 94 -6.77 3.48 7.57
CA LEU A 94 -7.99 4.17 7.17
C LEU A 94 -7.81 5.66 7.46
N LEU A 95 -8.01 6.54 6.48
CA LEU A 95 -8.07 7.99 6.71
C LEU A 95 -9.53 8.44 6.66
N LEU A 96 -10.07 8.84 7.81
CA LEU A 96 -11.51 9.05 8.01
C LEU A 96 -11.80 10.42 8.67
N PRO A 97 -13.02 10.95 8.51
CA PRO A 97 -13.48 12.09 9.30
C PRO A 97 -13.48 11.77 10.82
N PRO A 98 -13.25 12.76 11.71
CA PRO A 98 -13.08 12.54 13.15
C PRO A 98 -14.15 11.68 13.84
N GLY A 99 -15.43 11.92 13.52
CA GLY A 99 -16.55 11.19 14.11
C GLY A 99 -16.64 9.75 13.60
N ILE A 100 -16.25 9.50 12.35
CA ILE A 100 -16.25 8.17 11.73
C ILE A 100 -15.05 7.35 12.23
N ALA A 101 -13.90 7.98 12.41
CA ALA A 101 -12.68 7.35 12.92
C ALA A 101 -12.86 6.77 14.33
N ARG A 102 -13.71 7.40 15.16
CA ARG A 102 -13.99 6.99 16.56
C ARG A 102 -15.23 6.12 16.70
N ASP A 103 -15.88 5.73 15.60
CA ASP A 103 -17.00 4.79 15.63
C ASP A 103 -16.55 3.43 16.19
N THR A 104 -17.34 2.85 17.10
CA THR A 104 -16.99 1.58 17.75
C THR A 104 -16.96 0.41 16.76
N GLY A 105 -17.83 0.44 15.75
CA GLY A 105 -17.81 -0.51 14.65
C GLY A 105 -16.52 -0.40 13.83
N CYS A 106 -16.16 0.82 13.43
CA CYS A 106 -14.89 1.11 12.77
C CYS A 106 -13.70 0.54 13.55
N LEU A 107 -13.58 0.88 14.83
CA LEU A 107 -12.46 0.46 15.66
C LEU A 107 -12.39 -1.06 15.82
N ARG A 108 -13.53 -1.74 15.99
CA ARG A 108 -13.59 -3.21 16.09
C ARG A 108 -13.12 -3.90 14.80
N TYR A 109 -13.59 -3.44 13.64
CA TYR A 109 -13.19 -4.05 12.38
C TYR A 109 -11.76 -3.69 11.98
N ALA A 110 -11.31 -2.47 12.27
CA ALA A 110 -9.91 -2.08 12.08
C ALA A 110 -8.98 -2.98 12.90
N ASP A 111 -9.33 -3.27 14.15
CA ASP A 111 -8.61 -4.22 15.00
C ASP A 111 -8.62 -5.64 14.41
N HIS A 112 -9.79 -6.14 14.01
CA HIS A 112 -9.93 -7.47 13.39
C HIS A 112 -9.04 -7.65 12.14
N TYR A 113 -8.95 -6.64 11.29
CA TYR A 113 -8.13 -6.68 10.07
C TYR A 113 -6.70 -6.18 10.27
N GLY A 114 -6.36 -5.65 11.45
CA GLY A 114 -5.05 -5.07 11.75
C GLY A 114 -4.76 -3.75 11.03
N CYS A 115 -5.79 -2.98 10.68
CA CYS A 115 -5.66 -1.66 10.05
C CYS A 115 -5.48 -0.56 11.11
N SER A 116 -4.62 0.41 10.82
CA SER A 116 -4.58 1.67 11.58
C SER A 116 -5.80 2.52 11.26
N VAL A 117 -6.20 3.39 12.19
CA VAL A 117 -7.27 4.37 11.99
C VAL A 117 -6.72 5.75 12.24
N LEU A 118 -6.84 6.60 11.23
CA LEU A 118 -6.44 8.00 11.22
C LEU A 118 -7.68 8.88 11.14
N ALA A 119 -7.69 9.97 11.92
CA ALA A 119 -8.67 11.02 11.83
C ALA A 119 -8.05 12.26 11.19
N THR A 120 -8.71 12.82 10.18
CA THR A 120 -8.40 14.19 9.74
C THR A 120 -8.73 15.16 10.88
N THR A 121 -7.95 16.20 11.12
CA THR A 121 -8.36 17.31 12.00
C THR A 121 -9.49 18.12 11.34
N ALA A 122 -10.39 18.67 12.14
CA ALA A 122 -11.52 19.45 11.61
C ALA A 122 -11.02 20.80 11.08
N ALA A 123 -11.48 21.17 9.88
CA ALA A 123 -11.07 22.36 9.15
C ALA A 123 -11.32 23.68 9.91
N SER A 124 -10.25 24.44 10.15
CA SER A 124 -10.10 25.91 10.11
C SER A 124 -8.75 26.23 10.78
N ASP A 125 -7.76 26.67 9.99
CA ASP A 125 -6.46 27.23 10.45
C ASP A 125 -5.50 26.31 11.23
N VAL A 126 -5.22 25.10 10.74
CA VAL A 126 -4.14 24.27 11.30
C VAL A 126 -3.37 23.59 10.15
N ASP A 127 -2.05 23.61 10.27
CA ASP A 127 -1.05 23.05 9.34
C ASP A 127 -1.46 21.73 8.68
N ASP A 128 -0.97 21.53 7.44
CA ASP A 128 -1.15 20.35 6.57
C ASP A 128 -0.75 18.99 7.21
N ASP A 129 -0.29 19.00 8.45
CA ASP A 129 0.36 17.90 9.16
C ASP A 129 -0.45 17.25 10.30
N ASP A 130 -1.60 17.81 10.71
CA ASP A 130 -2.27 17.30 11.92
C ASP A 130 -3.27 16.18 11.61
N VAL A 131 -2.75 14.95 11.49
CA VAL A 131 -3.53 13.71 11.40
C VAL A 131 -3.41 12.95 12.72
N ASP A 132 -4.55 12.75 13.40
CA ASP A 132 -4.61 12.02 14.67
C ASP A 132 -4.64 10.51 14.44
N VAL A 133 -3.74 9.78 15.10
CA VAL A 133 -3.71 8.32 15.10
C VAL A 133 -4.66 7.81 16.18
N VAL A 134 -5.93 7.63 15.80
CA VAL A 134 -6.98 7.12 16.70
C VAL A 134 -6.68 5.68 17.15
N ARG A 135 -6.13 4.86 16.26
CA ARG A 135 -5.70 3.50 16.58
C ARG A 135 -4.53 3.08 15.70
N ALA A 136 -3.47 2.58 16.33
CA ALA A 136 -2.39 1.90 15.61
C ALA A 136 -2.82 0.48 15.20
N GLY A 137 -2.54 0.11 13.95
CA GLY A 137 -2.71 -1.23 13.43
C GLY A 137 -1.41 -2.04 13.45
N ARG A 138 -1.35 -3.07 12.62
CA ARG A 138 -0.14 -3.89 12.45
C ARG A 138 0.96 -3.07 11.76
N PRO A 139 2.23 -3.20 12.19
CA PRO A 139 3.33 -2.38 11.65
C PRO A 139 3.86 -2.83 10.29
N GLY A 140 3.39 -3.94 9.72
CA GLY A 140 3.96 -4.50 8.50
C GLY A 140 3.22 -5.71 7.96
N PRO A 141 3.80 -6.41 6.95
CA PRO A 141 3.18 -7.55 6.30
C PRO A 141 2.89 -8.71 7.25
N VAL A 142 1.98 -9.58 6.85
CA VAL A 142 1.75 -10.85 7.56
C VAL A 142 2.78 -11.86 7.07
N GLY A 143 3.65 -12.36 7.96
CA GLY A 143 4.75 -13.27 7.56
C GLY A 143 4.31 -14.59 6.90
N SER A 144 3.06 -15.03 7.13
CA SER A 144 2.46 -16.19 6.45
C SER A 144 1.78 -15.86 5.12
N ALA A 145 1.67 -14.58 4.75
CA ALA A 145 1.14 -14.19 3.45
C ALA A 145 2.18 -14.50 2.36
N GLY A 146 1.93 -15.55 1.59
CA GLY A 146 2.72 -15.86 0.41
C GLY A 146 2.57 -14.80 -0.68
N SER A 147 3.56 -14.72 -1.58
CA SER A 147 3.44 -13.90 -2.78
C SER A 147 2.36 -14.49 -3.70
N THR A 148 1.43 -13.65 -4.13
CA THR A 148 0.38 -13.95 -5.12
C THR A 148 0.62 -13.15 -6.39
N THR A 149 -0.03 -13.53 -7.48
CA THR A 149 -0.05 -12.71 -8.71
C THR A 149 -0.50 -11.28 -8.43
N THR A 150 -1.55 -11.11 -7.61
CA THR A 150 -2.08 -9.78 -7.26
C THR A 150 -1.06 -8.96 -6.49
N SER A 151 -0.44 -9.55 -5.46
CA SER A 151 0.57 -8.83 -4.68
C SER A 151 1.74 -8.43 -5.55
N ARG A 152 2.17 -9.34 -6.42
CA ARG A 152 3.26 -9.09 -7.33
C ARG A 152 2.94 -7.98 -8.32
N TRP A 153 1.75 -7.99 -8.91
CA TRP A 153 1.27 -6.94 -9.81
C TRP A 153 1.21 -5.57 -9.10
N VAL A 154 0.76 -5.52 -7.84
CA VAL A 154 0.78 -4.28 -7.05
C VAL A 154 2.20 -3.72 -6.93
N HIS A 155 3.21 -4.56 -6.72
CA HIS A 155 4.61 -4.11 -6.66
C HIS A 155 5.07 -3.50 -7.99
N GLU A 156 4.64 -4.05 -9.13
CA GLU A 156 5.01 -3.51 -10.45
C GLU A 156 4.37 -2.16 -10.72
N VAL A 157 3.08 -1.99 -10.39
CA VAL A 157 2.40 -0.68 -10.56
C VAL A 157 3.00 0.38 -9.64
N VAL A 158 3.33 0.00 -8.40
CA VAL A 158 3.99 0.92 -7.46
C VAL A 158 5.42 1.24 -7.91
N TYR A 159 6.12 0.28 -8.53
CA TYR A 159 7.45 0.52 -9.09
C TYR A 159 7.41 1.53 -10.24
N GLU A 160 6.46 1.41 -11.16
CA GLU A 160 6.26 2.40 -12.24
C GLU A 160 6.03 3.81 -11.67
N GLN A 161 5.13 3.94 -10.70
CA GLN A 161 4.86 5.24 -10.06
C GLN A 161 6.07 5.80 -9.34
N LEU A 162 6.81 4.95 -8.60
CA LEU A 162 7.98 5.40 -7.87
C LEU A 162 9.10 5.87 -8.80
N LEU A 163 9.26 5.26 -9.98
CA LEU A 163 10.21 5.75 -10.99
C LEU A 163 9.77 7.10 -11.57
N ALA A 164 8.47 7.27 -11.86
CA ALA A 164 7.94 8.52 -12.39
C ALA A 164 8.09 9.71 -11.42
N GLU A 165 8.20 9.47 -10.11
CA GLU A 165 8.47 10.51 -9.11
C GLU A 165 9.97 10.81 -8.93
N LEU A 166 10.86 9.97 -9.46
CA LEU A 166 12.32 10.13 -9.38
C LEU A 166 12.94 10.78 -10.62
N ASP A 167 12.19 10.83 -11.73
CA ASP A 167 12.55 11.49 -12.99
C ASP A 167 12.20 12.99 -12.99
#